data_AF-A0A0C2GJM6-F1
#
_entry.id   AF-A0A0C2GJM6-F1
#
_cell.length_a   1.000
_cell.length_b   1.000
_cell.length_c   1.000
_cell.angle_alpha   90.00
_cell.angle_beta   90.00
_cell.angle_gamma   90.00
#
_symmetry.space_group_name_H-M   'P 1'
#
loop_
_entity.id
_entity.type
_entity.pdbx_description
1 polymer ?
#
loop_
_entity_poly.entity_id
_entity_poly.type
_entity_poly.pdbx_seq_one_letter_code
_entity_poly.pdbx_strand_id
1 'polypeptide(L)'
;MAANFSHVCLTEKQQMMNGTPLEYNLQRYVYPAIALFGILGNVLNLTVLLNKSMRSRANTFLATLAFADIIFLSLLFPNILANYSFFTFNYYFRYFYFHTKVHLISLANWCSAVAIW
;
A
#
# COMPACT_ATOMS: atom_id res chain seq x y z
N MET A 1 6.81 -23.33 -30.66
CA MET A 1 6.32 -24.34 -29.70
C MET A 1 6.32 -23.71 -28.32
N ALA A 2 5.16 -23.32 -27.80
CA ALA A 2 5.05 -22.78 -26.45
C ALA A 2 5.30 -23.94 -25.47
N ALA A 3 6.32 -23.81 -24.61
CA ALA A 3 6.57 -24.80 -23.58
C ALA A 3 5.36 -24.85 -22.62
N ASN A 4 4.82 -26.05 -22.40
CA ASN A 4 3.66 -26.29 -21.56
C ASN A 4 4.11 -26.32 -20.09
N PHE A 5 4.12 -25.16 -19.42
CA PHE A 5 4.59 -25.00 -18.04
C PHE A 5 3.56 -25.42 -16.97
N SER A 6 2.44 -26.04 -17.36
CA SER A 6 1.37 -26.46 -16.45
C SER A 6 1.80 -27.47 -15.37
N HIS A 7 2.91 -28.18 -15.58
CA HIS A 7 3.45 -29.18 -14.64
C HIS A 7 4.60 -28.66 -13.76
N VAL A 8 5.07 -27.43 -13.95
CA VAL A 8 6.19 -26.88 -13.17
C VAL A 8 5.63 -26.16 -11.95
N CYS A 9 5.66 -26.83 -10.80
CA CYS A 9 5.38 -26.17 -9.51
C CYS A 9 6.54 -25.24 -9.17
N LEU A 10 6.27 -23.94 -9.06
CA LEU A 10 7.27 -22.96 -8.60
C LEU A 10 7.69 -23.29 -7.17
N THR A 11 9.00 -23.37 -6.93
CA THR A 11 9.55 -23.56 -5.58
C THR A 11 9.18 -22.37 -4.69
N GLU A 12 9.03 -22.56 -3.38
CA GLU A 12 8.68 -21.49 -2.43
C GLU A 12 9.56 -20.24 -2.58
N LYS A 13 10.85 -20.40 -2.86
CA LYS A 13 11.79 -19.29 -3.14
C LYS A 13 11.43 -18.48 -4.38
N GLN A 14 10.90 -19.12 -5.43
CA GLN A 14 10.45 -18.45 -6.66
C GLN A 14 9.08 -17.80 -6.49
N GLN A 15 8.34 -18.19 -5.46
CA GLN A 15 7.03 -17.64 -5.14
C GLN A 15 7.11 -16.39 -4.23
N MET A 16 8.28 -16.12 -3.64
CA MET A 16 8.50 -14.92 -2.86
C MET A 16 8.53 -13.69 -3.77
N MET A 17 7.97 -12.57 -3.29
CA MET A 17 7.88 -11.32 -4.07
C MET A 17 9.11 -10.41 -3.89
N ASN A 18 10.14 -10.88 -3.17
CA ASN A 18 11.36 -10.15 -2.87
C ASN A 18 12.52 -10.67 -3.74
N GLY A 19 13.29 -9.77 -4.36
CA GLY A 19 14.50 -10.14 -5.10
C GLY A 19 15.70 -10.27 -4.18
N THR A 20 15.77 -9.39 -3.17
CA THR A 20 16.91 -9.29 -2.25
C THR A 20 16.49 -9.38 -0.79
N PRO A 21 17.39 -9.82 0.11
CA PRO A 21 17.13 -9.84 1.55
C PRO A 21 16.91 -8.43 2.13
N LEU A 22 17.45 -7.40 1.48
CA LEU A 22 17.25 -6.01 1.88
C LEU A 22 15.82 -5.55 1.59
N GLU A 23 15.30 -5.80 0.39
CA GLU A 23 13.90 -5.52 0.05
C GLU A 23 12.94 -6.24 0.97
N TYR A 24 13.25 -7.50 1.30
CA TYR A 24 12.45 -8.28 2.24
C TYR A 24 12.31 -7.59 3.60
N ASN A 25 13.44 -7.17 4.18
CA ASN A 25 13.45 -6.55 5.50
C ASN A 25 12.76 -5.18 5.47
N LEU A 26 12.95 -4.39 4.41
CA LEU A 26 12.28 -3.10 4.23
C LEU A 26 10.77 -3.25 4.14
N GLN A 27 10.28 -4.14 3.28
CA GLN A 27 8.85 -4.34 3.06
C GLN A 27 8.17 -4.95 4.28
N ARG A 28 8.89 -5.78 5.06
CA ARG A 28 8.36 -6.44 6.26
C ARG A 28 8.33 -5.55 7.49
N TYR A 29 9.31 -4.66 7.68
CA TYR A 29 9.42 -3.86 8.92
C TYR A 29 9.25 -2.35 8.70
N VAL A 30 9.91 -1.80 7.69
CA VAL A 30 9.93 -0.33 7.48
C VAL A 30 8.61 0.14 6.89
N TYR A 31 8.10 -0.54 5.86
CA TYR A 31 6.85 -0.14 5.20
C TYR A 31 5.61 -0.17 6.11
N PRO A 32 5.38 -1.20 6.95
CA PRO A 32 4.28 -1.17 7.90
C PRO A 32 4.46 -0.08 8.97
N ALA A 33 5.69 0.21 9.41
CA ALA A 33 5.93 1.31 10.33
C ALA A 33 5.56 2.66 9.69
N ILE A 34 6.00 2.91 8.44
CA ILE A 34 5.64 4.11 7.68
C ILE A 34 4.12 4.21 7.51
N ALA A 35 3.45 3.11 7.16
CA ALA A 35 2.00 3.10 7.01
C ALA A 35 1.28 3.44 8.32
N LEU A 36 1.72 2.84 9.44
CA LEU A 36 1.14 3.11 10.76
C LEU A 36 1.32 4.57 11.18
N PHE A 37 2.56 5.06 11.17
CA PHE A 37 2.86 6.44 11.56
C PHE A 37 2.24 7.46 10.61
N GLY A 38 2.23 7.16 9.31
CA GLY A 38 1.64 8.03 8.30
C GLY A 38 0.12 8.12 8.42
N ILE A 39 -0.58 7.01 8.69
CA ILE A 39 -2.03 7.05 8.95
C ILE A 39 -2.32 7.80 10.25
N LEU A 40 -1.62 7.49 11.34
CA LEU A 40 -1.83 8.14 12.64
C LEU A 40 -1.57 9.66 12.55
N GLY A 41 -0.46 10.07 11.94
CA GLY A 41 -0.11 11.47 11.75
C GLY A 41 -1.14 12.23 10.92
N ASN A 42 -1.59 11.64 9.80
CA ASN A 42 -2.60 12.28 8.95
C ASN A 42 -4.00 12.29 9.58
N VAL A 43 -4.37 11.28 10.38
CA VAL A 43 -5.63 11.30 11.15
C VAL A 43 -5.61 12.43 12.19
N LEU A 44 -4.49 12.62 12.89
CA LEU A 44 -4.33 13.74 13.83
C LEU A 44 -4.42 15.08 13.10
N ASN A 45 -3.73 15.23 11.95
CA ASN A 45 -3.79 16.43 11.13
C ASN A 45 -5.24 16.74 10.70
N LEU A 46 -5.94 15.73 10.19
CA LEU A 46 -7.34 15.85 9.78
C LEU A 46 -8.25 16.24 10.95
N THR A 47 -8.03 15.65 12.14
CA THR A 47 -8.81 15.94 13.35
C THR A 47 -8.66 17.40 13.78
N VAL A 48 -7.44 17.93 13.76
CA VAL A 48 -7.16 19.33 14.11
C VAL A 48 -7.71 20.29 13.05
N LEU A 49 -7.54 19.99 11.76
CA LEU A 49 -7.96 20.85 10.66
C LEU A 49 -9.48 20.87 10.45
N LEU A 50 -10.19 19.80 10.80
CA LEU A 50 -11.66 19.76 10.75
C LEU A 50 -12.34 20.57 11.85
N ASN A 51 -11.59 21.02 12.87
CA ASN A 51 -12.13 21.87 13.91
C ASN A 51 -12.66 23.19 13.32
N LYS A 52 -13.86 23.61 13.76
CA LYS A 52 -14.59 24.77 13.24
C LYS A 52 -13.77 26.07 13.34
N SER A 53 -12.91 26.18 14.35
CA SER A 53 -12.02 27.34 14.55
C SER A 53 -10.89 27.46 13.53
N MET A 54 -10.50 26.35 12.89
CA MET A 54 -9.35 26.26 11.98
C MET A 54 -9.78 26.14 10.52
N ARG A 55 -11.09 26.20 10.20
CA ARG A 55 -11.56 26.13 8.81
C ARG A 55 -11.23 27.41 8.04
N SER A 56 -10.19 27.35 7.23
CA SER A 56 -9.81 28.36 6.25
C SER A 56 -9.66 27.72 4.86
N ARG A 57 -9.69 28.51 3.79
CA ARG A 57 -9.48 27.99 2.42
C ARG A 57 -8.17 27.20 2.29
N ALA A 58 -7.09 27.68 2.92
CA ALA A 58 -5.80 27.00 2.95
C ALA A 58 -5.86 25.68 3.74
N ASN A 59 -6.54 25.69 4.89
CA ASN A 59 -6.64 24.50 5.75
C ASN A 59 -7.53 23.40 5.13
N THR A 60 -8.45 23.75 4.23
CA THR A 60 -9.19 22.77 3.43
C THR A 60 -8.27 22.01 2.46
N PHE A 61 -7.27 22.67 1.86
CA PHE A 61 -6.28 21.99 1.02
C PHE A 61 -5.41 21.05 1.85
N LEU A 62 -4.94 21.50 3.02
CA LEU A 62 -4.18 20.66 3.96
C LEU A 62 -4.99 19.46 4.46
N ALA A 63 -6.30 19.63 4.70
CA ALA A 63 -7.18 18.53 5.07
C ALA A 63 -7.39 17.54 3.92
N THR A 64 -7.49 18.03 2.69
CA THR A 64 -7.60 17.18 1.48
C THR A 64 -6.32 16.39 1.25
N LEU A 65 -5.15 17.01 1.48
CA LEU A 65 -3.85 16.34 1.43
C LEU A 65 -3.75 15.23 2.48
N ALA A 66 -4.08 15.53 3.73
CA ALA A 66 -4.08 14.52 4.80
C ALA A 66 -5.02 13.34 4.49
N PHE A 67 -6.17 13.63 3.89
CA PHE A 67 -7.12 12.61 3.44
C PHE A 67 -6.56 11.76 2.30
N ALA A 68 -5.92 12.38 1.30
CA ALA A 68 -5.29 11.69 0.18
C ALA A 68 -4.15 10.77 0.66
N ASP A 69 -3.34 11.21 1.63
CA ASP A 69 -2.26 10.41 2.20
C ASP A 69 -2.77 9.18 2.97
N ILE A 70 -3.87 9.31 3.73
CA ILE A 70 -4.50 8.16 4.41
C ILE A 70 -4.97 7.13 3.39
N ILE A 71 -5.62 7.57 2.31
CA ILE A 71 -6.09 6.67 1.25
C ILE A 71 -4.89 6.02 0.55
N PHE A 72 -3.87 6.80 0.20
CA PHE A 72 -2.66 6.31 -0.44
C PHE A 72 -2.00 5.18 0.38
N LEU A 73 -1.77 5.42 1.68
CA LEU A 73 -1.17 4.42 2.58
C LEU A 73 -2.08 3.20 2.76
N SER A 74 -3.40 3.39 2.79
CA SER A 74 -4.37 2.30 2.88
C SER A 74 -4.37 1.42 1.62
N LEU A 75 -4.21 2.01 0.43
CA LEU A 75 -4.12 1.27 -0.83
C LEU A 75 -2.82 0.48 -0.99
N LEU A 76 -1.76 0.90 -0.31
CA LEU A 76 -0.50 0.17 -0.25
C LEU A 76 -0.52 -1.00 0.75
N PHE A 77 -1.48 -1.02 1.67
CA PHE A 77 -1.60 -2.05 2.71
C PHE A 77 -1.64 -3.50 2.19
N PRO A 78 -2.37 -3.84 1.10
CA PRO A 78 -2.35 -5.18 0.52
C PRO A 78 -0.97 -5.61 0.01
N ASN A 79 -0.13 -4.67 -0.46
CA ASN A 79 1.26 -4.96 -0.86
C ASN A 79 2.13 -5.31 0.35
N ILE A 80 1.89 -4.69 1.50
CA ILE A 80 2.60 -5.01 2.75
C ILE A 80 2.19 -6.41 3.22
N LEU A 81 0.89 -6.72 3.22
CA LEU A 81 0.38 -8.04 3.61
C LEU A 81 0.93 -9.16 2.72
N ALA A 82 1.04 -8.92 1.41
CA ALA A 82 1.55 -9.88 0.45
C ALA A 82 2.98 -10.38 0.71
N ASN A 83 3.77 -9.64 1.51
CA ASN A 83 5.13 -10.00 1.90
C ASN A 83 5.23 -10.85 3.18
N TYR A 84 4.12 -11.02 3.91
CA TYR A 84 4.08 -11.94 5.04
C TYR A 84 3.82 -13.35 4.53
N SER A 85 4.69 -14.29 4.94
CA SER A 85 4.60 -15.71 4.56
C SER A 85 3.20 -16.30 4.73
N PHE A 86 2.49 -15.92 5.80
CA PHE A 86 1.11 -16.35 6.04
C PHE A 86 0.14 -16.01 4.90
N PHE A 87 0.26 -14.83 4.29
CA PHE A 87 -0.58 -14.38 3.18
C PHE A 87 0.01 -14.76 1.82
N THR A 88 1.34 -14.83 1.69
CA THR A 88 2.02 -15.22 0.44
C THR A 88 1.65 -16.63 -0.02
N PHE A 89 1.52 -17.57 0.92
CA PHE A 89 1.20 -18.97 0.61
C PHE A 89 -0.31 -19.25 0.51
N ASN A 90 -1.17 -18.27 0.79
CA ASN A 90 -2.60 -18.43 0.62
C ASN A 90 -3.01 -18.20 -0.84
N TYR A 91 -3.48 -19.25 -1.50
CA TYR A 91 -3.88 -19.22 -2.91
C TYR A 91 -4.95 -18.16 -3.21
N TYR A 92 -5.98 -18.06 -2.37
CA TYR A 92 -7.09 -17.11 -2.56
C TYR A 92 -6.62 -15.67 -2.47
N PHE A 93 -5.80 -15.36 -1.46
CA PHE A 93 -5.23 -14.03 -1.29
C PHE A 93 -4.32 -13.67 -2.46
N ARG A 94 -3.48 -14.60 -2.91
CA ARG A 94 -2.54 -14.38 -4.01
C ARG A 94 -3.25 -14.15 -5.35
N TYR A 95 -4.29 -14.94 -5.65
CA TYR A 95 -5.10 -14.76 -6.86
C TYR A 95 -5.79 -13.39 -6.87
N PHE A 96 -6.44 -13.05 -5.75
CA PHE A 96 -7.09 -11.74 -5.59
C PHE A 96 -6.10 -10.58 -5.68
N TYR A 97 -4.97 -10.67 -4.98
CA TYR A 97 -3.92 -9.65 -4.99
C TYR A 97 -3.34 -9.47 -6.39
N PHE A 98 -3.05 -10.55 -7.13
CA PHE A 98 -2.49 -10.43 -8.49
C PHE A 98 -3.44 -9.68 -9.44
N HIS A 99 -4.74 -9.98 -9.36
CA HIS A 99 -5.74 -9.30 -10.20
C HIS A 99 -5.93 -7.83 -9.81
N THR A 100 -5.95 -7.53 -8.52
CA THR A 100 -6.25 -6.17 -8.01
C THR A 100 -5.03 -5.27 -7.90
N LYS A 101 -3.81 -5.81 -7.84
CA LYS A 101 -2.56 -5.07 -7.62
C LYS A 101 -2.40 -3.87 -8.56
N VAL A 102 -2.64 -4.08 -9.86
CA VAL A 102 -2.48 -3.02 -10.86
C VAL A 102 -3.47 -1.88 -10.63
N HIS A 103 -4.73 -2.22 -10.30
CA HIS A 103 -5.75 -1.24 -9.97
C HIS A 103 -5.45 -0.47 -8.70
N LEU A 104 -4.98 -1.15 -7.65
CA LEU A 104 -4.58 -0.53 -6.38
C LEU A 104 -3.42 0.44 -6.56
N ILE A 105 -2.38 0.06 -7.30
CA ILE A 105 -1.22 0.92 -7.57
C ILE A 105 -1.64 2.11 -8.44
N SER A 106 -2.49 1.90 -9.43
CA SER A 106 -2.99 3.00 -10.27
C SER A 106 -3.78 4.03 -9.43
N LEU A 107 -4.63 3.57 -8.51
CA LEU A 107 -5.38 4.45 -7.62
C LEU A 107 -4.46 5.15 -6.62
N ALA A 108 -3.44 4.45 -6.10
CA ALA A 108 -2.43 5.05 -5.25
C ALA A 108 -1.70 6.20 -5.98
N ASN A 109 -1.28 6.00 -7.23
CA ASN A 109 -0.64 7.05 -8.03
C ASN A 109 -1.56 8.26 -8.25
N TRP A 110 -2.86 8.04 -8.43
CA TRP A 110 -3.85 9.11 -8.50
C TRP A 110 -3.94 9.88 -7.18
N CYS A 111 -3.97 9.18 -6.04
CA CYS A 111 -3.94 9.81 -4.72
C CYS A 111 -2.65 10.63 -4.51
N SER A 112 -1.49 10.13 -4.98
CA SER A 112 -0.24 10.89 -4.93
C SER A 112 -0.30 12.16 -5.77
N ALA A 113 -0.90 12.12 -6.96
CA ALA A 113 -1.09 13.32 -7.79
C ALA A 113 -1.99 14.35 -7.10
N VAL A 114 -3.05 13.90 -6.41
CA VAL A 114 -3.92 14.75 -5.60
C VAL A 114 -3.20 15.30 -4.35
N ALA A 115 -2.15 14.65 -3.86
CA ALA A 115 -1.37 15.16 -2.72
C ALA A 115 -0.33 16.22 -3.11
N ILE A 116 0.07 16.32 -4.39
CA ILE A 116 1.20 17.14 -4.86
C ILE A 116 0.85 18.61 -5.18
N TRP A 117 -0.44 18.99 -5.23
CA TRP A 117 -0.97 20.32 -5.58
C TRP A 117 0.04 21.49 -5.56
#